data_AF-A1UQS3-F1
#
_entry.id   AF-A1UQS3-F1
#
_cell.length_a   1.000
_cell.length_b   1.000
_cell.length_c   1.000
_cell.angle_alpha   90.00
_cell.angle_beta   90.00
_cell.angle_gamma   90.00
#
_symmetry.space_group_name_H-M   'P 1'
#
loop_
_entity.id
_entity.type
_entity.pdbx_description
1 polymer ?
#
loop_
_entity_poly.entity_id
_entity_poly.type
_entity_poly.pdbx_seq_one_letter_code
_entity_poly.pdbx_strand_id
1 'polypeptide(L)'
;MGAEGSQWIGQAPFTDVPHLFQNIGDGTFFHSGQLAVQACVAAGVNITYKLLWNEVVAMTGAQHAEGAVTVAQLTRKLTAEGVRQIIICADEPERHHRRALAKGTLVWHRDRLDEAQKRLRDIEGVTVLIYDQHCAADARRQRKRGTLPARTTRVLINEAVCEGCGDCGVKSNCLSVQPVDTEYGRKTRIDQTSCNTDYSCLDGDCPSFVTVEVRPDAMRRHRTTPTPPALPDVDTGAVTDTHNVFFAGIGGTGIVTVNQVLATAALRAGYDVESLDQIGLSQKAGPVVSHLRFAAGKLDPANRLTPGSADCIIAFDLLVAADSKNLGYGDLAKTISVASTSKTSTGDMVYDKTIAYPETPYLLHRLDQVSHRVHGFDALEAARTLFGDTATANFLLVGAACQTGALGIPAAAIEEAIEINGVAVETNVAAFRWGRAAIADPIRFHDVVSPVPDRHPTPLPARVLDGATFSGHVGDLITRRAADLVAFQSEKVARRFRLLGDRSLQDHAWRIAAKLNWPDTYQAEYIALTQLQADALATADPQLAAAARTFVPAVTPADILRP
;
A
#
# COMPACT_ATOMS: atom_id res chain seq x y z
N MET A 1 5.15 24.15 -11.10
CA MET A 1 5.53 25.53 -10.70
C MET A 1 5.50 26.40 -11.94
N GLY A 2 5.00 27.63 -11.86
CA GLY A 2 5.06 28.63 -12.94
C GLY A 2 3.73 29.12 -13.53
N ALA A 3 2.58 28.73 -12.97
CA ALA A 3 1.29 29.29 -13.33
C ALA A 3 0.32 29.32 -12.13
N GLU A 4 0.34 28.32 -11.25
CA GLU A 4 -0.33 28.29 -9.93
C GLU A 4 -1.71 28.99 -9.90
N GLY A 5 -2.59 28.69 -10.86
CA GLY A 5 -3.95 29.25 -10.93
C GLY A 5 -4.11 30.40 -11.91
N SER A 6 -3.03 31.08 -12.31
CA SER A 6 -3.06 32.19 -13.27
C SER A 6 -3.55 31.77 -14.66
N GLN A 7 -3.44 30.48 -15.02
CA GLN A 7 -4.07 29.95 -16.24
C GLN A 7 -5.59 30.18 -16.27
N TRP A 8 -6.22 30.29 -15.09
CA TRP A 8 -7.65 30.57 -14.98
C TRP A 8 -8.04 31.95 -15.50
N ILE A 9 -7.13 32.94 -15.42
CA ILE A 9 -7.36 34.28 -15.95
C ILE A 9 -7.70 34.22 -17.44
N GLY A 10 -6.97 33.39 -18.20
CA GLY A 10 -7.22 33.19 -19.61
C GLY A 10 -8.35 32.21 -19.93
N GLN A 11 -8.66 31.28 -19.04
CA GLN A 11 -9.67 30.23 -19.29
C GLN A 11 -11.09 30.62 -18.87
N ALA A 12 -11.24 31.35 -17.76
CA ALA A 12 -12.54 31.68 -17.16
C ALA A 12 -13.54 32.33 -18.14
N PRO A 13 -13.14 33.22 -19.08
CA PRO A 13 -14.09 33.80 -20.05
C PRO A 13 -14.60 32.82 -21.12
N PHE A 14 -14.00 31.64 -21.26
CA PHE A 14 -14.27 30.70 -22.35
C PHE A 14 -14.83 29.35 -21.85
N THR A 15 -15.32 29.30 -20.61
CA THR A 15 -15.88 28.10 -20.00
C THR A 15 -17.13 28.41 -19.21
N ASP A 16 -18.07 27.46 -19.17
CA ASP A 16 -19.28 27.55 -18.34
C ASP A 16 -19.00 27.21 -16.86
N VAL A 17 -17.78 26.77 -16.53
CA VAL A 17 -17.37 26.47 -15.16
C VAL A 17 -17.14 27.79 -14.40
N PRO A 18 -17.92 28.09 -13.34
CA PRO A 18 -17.92 29.41 -12.71
C PRO A 18 -16.73 29.64 -11.76
N HIS A 19 -15.97 28.59 -11.42
CA HIS A 19 -14.98 28.62 -10.35
C HIS A 19 -13.92 27.52 -10.52
N LEU A 20 -12.67 27.81 -10.13
CA LEU A 20 -11.58 26.84 -10.06
C LEU A 20 -11.03 26.70 -8.64
N PHE A 21 -10.68 25.48 -8.23
CA PHE A 21 -9.81 25.25 -7.08
C PHE A 21 -8.36 25.07 -7.51
N GLN A 22 -7.45 25.83 -6.90
CA GLN A 22 -6.01 25.71 -7.10
C GLN A 22 -5.33 25.25 -5.82
N ASN A 23 -4.84 24.01 -5.81
CA ASN A 23 -3.98 23.51 -4.73
C ASN A 23 -2.59 24.11 -4.85
N ILE A 24 -2.02 24.55 -3.73
CA ILE A 24 -0.64 25.04 -3.68
C ILE A 24 -0.06 24.77 -2.30
N GLY A 25 1.17 24.24 -2.25
CA GLY A 25 1.90 24.07 -0.99
C GLY A 25 2.47 25.40 -0.49
N ASP A 26 2.63 25.53 0.82
CA ASP A 26 3.32 26.66 1.47
C ASP A 26 4.67 27.03 0.82
N GLY A 27 5.54 26.06 0.55
CA GLY A 27 6.82 26.31 -0.13
C GLY A 27 6.66 26.93 -1.53
N THR A 28 5.73 26.41 -2.34
CA THR A 28 5.45 26.97 -3.66
C THR A 28 4.83 28.35 -3.55
N PHE A 29 3.97 28.60 -2.57
CA PHE A 29 3.36 29.90 -2.34
C PHE A 29 4.42 30.98 -2.08
N PHE A 30 5.38 30.73 -1.19
CA PHE A 30 6.44 31.68 -0.88
C PHE A 30 7.48 31.85 -1.99
N HIS A 31 7.71 30.81 -2.80
CA HIS A 31 8.69 30.88 -3.89
C HIS A 31 8.13 31.59 -5.15
N SER A 32 6.96 31.17 -5.64
CA SER A 32 6.40 31.66 -6.93
C SER A 32 4.91 31.95 -6.90
N GLY A 33 4.14 31.27 -6.05
CA GLY A 33 2.68 31.30 -6.10
C GLY A 33 2.01 32.57 -5.58
N GLN A 34 2.67 33.35 -4.72
CA GLN A 34 2.09 34.60 -4.20
C GLN A 34 1.71 35.59 -5.32
N LEU A 35 2.50 35.66 -6.40
CA LEU A 35 2.21 36.53 -7.54
C LEU A 35 0.99 36.03 -8.33
N ALA A 36 0.76 34.72 -8.38
CA ALA A 36 -0.42 34.16 -9.03
C ALA A 36 -1.71 34.55 -8.31
N VAL A 37 -1.70 34.56 -6.97
CA VAL A 37 -2.83 35.05 -6.16
C VAL A 37 -3.12 36.52 -6.46
N GLN A 38 -2.09 37.38 -6.44
CA GLN A 38 -2.23 38.80 -6.75
C GLN A 38 -2.76 39.04 -8.17
N ALA A 39 -2.26 38.30 -9.16
CA ALA A 39 -2.72 38.39 -10.54
C ALA A 39 -4.20 37.99 -10.68
N CYS A 40 -4.64 36.92 -10.02
CA CYS A 40 -6.03 36.51 -10.03
C CYS A 40 -6.95 37.51 -9.32
N VAL A 41 -6.48 38.15 -8.24
CA VAL A 41 -7.22 39.22 -7.57
C VAL A 41 -7.37 40.41 -8.50
N ALA A 42 -6.28 40.84 -9.14
CA ALA A 42 -6.30 41.96 -10.10
C ALA A 42 -7.20 41.69 -11.30
N ALA A 43 -7.23 40.45 -11.78
CA ALA A 43 -8.11 40.02 -12.88
C ALA A 43 -9.59 39.88 -12.48
N GLY A 44 -9.90 39.85 -11.17
CA GLY A 44 -11.27 39.71 -10.69
C GLY A 44 -11.91 38.35 -10.99
N VAL A 45 -11.12 37.29 -11.15
CA VAL A 45 -11.63 35.94 -11.45
C VAL A 45 -12.07 35.18 -10.19
N ASN A 46 -13.03 34.27 -10.36
CA ASN A 46 -13.54 33.41 -9.30
C ASN A 46 -12.64 32.18 -9.13
N ILE A 47 -11.81 32.15 -8.09
CA ILE A 47 -10.87 31.05 -7.83
C ILE A 47 -10.64 30.91 -6.33
N THR A 48 -10.61 29.66 -5.84
CA THR A 48 -10.20 29.37 -4.46
C THR A 48 -8.80 28.77 -4.46
N TYR A 49 -7.90 29.43 -3.76
CA TYR A 49 -6.58 28.89 -3.45
C TYR A 49 -6.64 28.00 -2.21
N LYS A 50 -6.37 26.72 -2.38
CA LYS A 50 -6.20 25.78 -1.27
C LYS A 50 -4.72 25.72 -0.89
N LEU A 51 -4.33 26.56 0.06
CA LEU A 51 -2.98 26.64 0.61
C LEU A 51 -2.78 25.46 1.58
N LEU A 52 -2.00 24.47 1.16
CA LEU A 52 -1.62 23.32 1.97
C LEU A 52 -0.44 23.72 2.87
N TRP A 53 -0.75 24.09 4.11
CA TRP A 53 0.20 24.58 5.09
C TRP A 53 0.75 23.42 5.91
N ASN A 54 1.99 23.03 5.61
CA ASN A 54 2.62 21.83 6.15
C ASN A 54 3.77 22.13 7.11
N GLU A 55 4.13 23.42 7.28
CA GLU A 55 5.30 23.97 8.01
C GLU A 55 6.66 23.65 7.37
N VAL A 56 6.72 22.59 6.56
CA VAL A 56 7.90 22.10 5.86
C VAL A 56 7.59 21.84 4.38
N VAL A 57 8.58 22.04 3.53
CA VAL A 57 8.47 21.77 2.10
C VAL A 57 8.50 20.26 1.89
N ALA A 58 7.32 19.69 1.59
CA ALA A 58 7.09 18.25 1.57
C ALA A 58 7.95 17.47 0.56
N MET A 59 8.46 18.14 -0.49
CA MET A 59 9.27 17.52 -1.55
C MET A 59 10.79 17.58 -1.33
N THR A 60 11.27 18.38 -0.37
CA THR A 60 12.71 18.62 -0.18
C THR A 60 13.29 17.92 1.05
N GLY A 61 12.56 16.94 1.58
CA GLY A 61 12.96 16.25 2.80
C GLY A 61 12.71 17.07 4.07
N ALA A 62 11.69 17.94 4.04
CA ALA A 62 11.26 18.80 5.13
C ALA A 62 12.14 20.04 5.41
N GLN A 63 12.65 20.68 4.35
CA GLN A 63 13.28 22.00 4.51
C GLN A 63 12.23 23.05 4.88
N HIS A 64 12.64 24.11 5.56
CA HIS A 64 11.77 25.26 5.78
C HIS A 64 11.65 26.08 4.51
N ALA A 65 10.46 26.62 4.24
CA ALA A 65 10.27 27.56 3.16
C ALA A 65 10.95 28.90 3.51
N GLU A 66 11.92 29.33 2.69
CA GLU A 66 12.57 30.63 2.87
C GLU A 66 11.54 31.76 2.74
N GLY A 67 11.61 32.73 3.66
CA GLY A 67 10.67 33.85 3.69
C GLY A 67 9.26 33.49 4.20
N ALA A 68 9.06 32.28 4.73
CA ALA A 68 7.79 31.89 5.30
C ALA A 68 7.39 32.78 6.49
N VAL A 69 6.11 33.13 6.55
CA VAL A 69 5.50 33.88 7.65
C VAL A 69 4.55 32.98 8.43
N THR A 70 4.14 33.38 9.62
CA THR A 70 3.10 32.64 10.36
C THR A 70 1.75 32.65 9.62
N VAL A 71 0.89 31.65 9.85
CA VAL A 71 -0.49 31.62 9.30
C VAL A 71 -1.24 32.92 9.63
N ALA A 72 -1.05 33.47 10.84
CA ALA A 72 -1.62 34.75 11.25
C ALA A 72 -1.16 35.92 10.35
N GLN A 73 0.14 36.03 10.07
CA GLN A 73 0.68 37.03 9.16
C GLN A 73 0.20 36.81 7.72
N LEU A 74 0.13 35.55 7.28
CA LEU A 74 -0.36 35.17 5.97
C LEU A 74 -1.81 35.63 5.75
N THR A 75 -2.70 35.42 6.73
CA THR A 75 -4.10 35.86 6.61
C THR A 75 -4.19 37.37 6.39
N ARG A 76 -3.35 38.16 7.09
CA ARG A 76 -3.32 39.63 6.95
C ARG A 76 -2.80 40.05 5.58
N LYS A 77 -1.74 39.41 5.10
CA LYS A 77 -1.18 39.63 3.76
C LYS A 77 -2.23 39.37 2.68
N LEU A 78 -2.88 38.20 2.71
CA LEU A 78 -3.89 37.81 1.73
C LEU A 78 -5.12 38.76 1.76
N THR A 79 -5.58 39.16 2.93
CA THR A 79 -6.66 40.17 3.04
C THR A 79 -6.23 41.52 2.46
N ALA A 80 -4.99 41.97 2.71
CA ALA A 80 -4.47 43.21 2.16
C ALA A 80 -4.31 43.16 0.63
N GLU A 81 -4.05 41.97 0.07
CA GLU A 81 -3.96 41.73 -1.37
C GLU A 81 -5.33 41.69 -2.07
N GLY A 82 -6.43 41.66 -1.31
CA GLY A 82 -7.81 41.71 -1.83
C GLY A 82 -8.52 40.36 -1.86
N VAL A 83 -8.00 39.33 -1.19
CA VAL A 83 -8.72 38.06 -0.99
C VAL A 83 -10.02 38.31 -0.23
N ARG A 84 -11.13 37.81 -0.78
CA ARG A 84 -12.50 38.09 -0.30
C ARG A 84 -12.87 37.35 0.97
N GLN A 85 -12.42 36.10 1.10
CA GLN A 85 -12.70 35.27 2.27
C GLN A 85 -11.57 34.29 2.52
N ILE A 86 -11.27 34.07 3.81
CA ILE A 86 -10.26 33.12 4.26
C ILE A 86 -10.90 32.15 5.28
N ILE A 87 -10.78 30.85 5.02
CA ILE A 87 -11.13 29.81 5.99
C ILE A 87 -9.87 29.01 6.31
N ILE A 88 -9.53 28.91 7.59
CA ILE A 88 -8.49 28.02 8.11
C ILE A 88 -9.18 26.72 8.53
N CYS A 89 -8.77 25.60 7.94
CA CYS A 89 -9.13 24.25 8.38
C CYS A 89 -7.92 23.64 9.07
N ALA A 90 -8.04 23.33 10.37
CA ALA A 90 -6.94 22.78 11.17
C ALA A 90 -7.39 21.56 11.99
N ASP A 91 -6.45 20.68 12.33
CA ASP A 91 -6.68 19.56 13.27
C ASP A 91 -6.89 20.06 14.70
N GLU A 92 -6.18 21.13 15.07
CA GLU A 92 -6.26 21.79 16.39
C GLU A 92 -6.65 23.28 16.21
N PRO A 93 -7.92 23.59 15.90
CA PRO A 93 -8.39 24.97 15.65
C PRO A 93 -8.04 25.97 16.76
N GLU A 94 -7.97 25.50 18.00
CA GLU A 94 -7.61 26.27 19.20
C GLU A 94 -6.19 26.84 19.17
N ARG A 95 -5.27 26.28 18.37
CA ARG A 95 -3.92 26.83 18.12
C ARG A 95 -3.99 28.22 17.47
N HIS A 96 -5.09 28.53 16.78
CA HIS A 96 -5.29 29.80 16.07
C HIS A 96 -6.09 30.80 16.90
N HIS A 97 -5.38 31.71 17.57
CA HIS A 97 -6.01 32.80 18.30
C HIS A 97 -6.69 33.80 17.34
N ARG A 98 -8.02 33.92 17.40
CA ARG A 98 -8.81 34.81 16.52
C ARG A 98 -8.32 36.26 16.48
N ARG A 99 -7.76 36.80 17.58
CA ARG A 99 -7.22 38.17 17.64
C ARG A 99 -5.95 38.37 16.80
N ALA A 100 -5.21 37.29 16.54
CA ALA A 100 -4.00 37.33 15.72
C ALA A 100 -4.31 37.25 14.22
N LEU A 101 -5.51 36.83 13.82
CA LEU A 101 -5.89 36.65 12.42
C LEU A 101 -6.41 37.94 11.78
N ALA A 102 -6.45 37.98 10.44
CA ALA A 102 -7.14 39.05 9.73
C ALA A 102 -8.64 39.05 10.03
N LYS A 103 -9.26 40.24 10.05
CA LYS A 103 -10.69 40.40 10.31
C LYS A 103 -11.50 39.63 9.26
N GLY A 104 -12.46 38.83 9.73
CA GLY A 104 -13.32 38.01 8.85
C GLY A 104 -12.82 36.58 8.62
N THR A 105 -11.58 36.27 8.98
CA THR A 105 -11.04 34.90 8.89
C THR A 105 -11.83 33.93 9.76
N LEU A 106 -12.29 32.83 9.18
CA LEU A 106 -12.95 31.75 9.90
C LEU A 106 -11.93 30.65 10.23
N VAL A 107 -12.08 30.02 11.39
CA VAL A 107 -11.25 28.88 11.81
C VAL A 107 -12.17 27.72 12.13
N TRP A 108 -12.07 26.64 11.36
CA TRP A 108 -12.88 25.44 11.47
C TRP A 108 -11.99 24.21 11.69
N HIS A 109 -12.57 23.17 12.27
CA HIS A 109 -11.94 21.85 12.31
C HIS A 109 -11.84 21.27 10.89
N ARG A 110 -10.80 20.46 10.64
CA ARG A 110 -10.54 19.88 9.32
C ARG A 110 -11.69 19.03 8.77
N ASP A 111 -12.53 18.45 9.62
CA ASP A 111 -13.67 17.62 9.19
C ASP A 111 -14.74 18.42 8.43
N ARG A 112 -14.71 19.75 8.55
CA ARG A 112 -15.58 20.66 7.80
C ARG A 112 -14.96 21.14 6.49
N LEU A 113 -13.92 20.47 6.00
CA LEU A 113 -13.22 20.82 4.76
C LEU A 113 -14.17 20.92 3.56
N ASP A 114 -15.06 19.94 3.38
CA ASP A 114 -16.02 19.95 2.27
C ASP A 114 -17.01 21.10 2.34
N GLU A 115 -17.48 21.41 3.56
CA GLU A 115 -18.32 22.56 3.79
C GLU A 115 -17.58 23.87 3.49
N ALA A 116 -16.31 23.98 3.90
CA ALA A 116 -15.47 25.14 3.66
C ALA A 116 -15.24 25.35 2.16
N GLN A 117 -14.93 24.28 1.42
CA GLN A 117 -14.76 24.33 -0.03
C GLN A 117 -16.04 24.80 -0.72
N LYS A 118 -17.21 24.23 -0.40
CA LYS A 118 -18.50 24.66 -0.97
C LYS A 118 -18.78 26.13 -0.68
N ARG A 119 -18.59 26.56 0.57
CA ARG A 119 -18.79 27.97 0.96
C ARG A 119 -17.87 28.94 0.22
N LEU A 120 -16.60 28.57 0.02
CA LEU A 120 -15.61 29.42 -0.65
C LEU A 120 -15.82 29.50 -2.16
N ARG A 121 -16.28 28.40 -2.78
CA ARG A 121 -16.64 28.33 -4.19
C ARG A 121 -17.74 29.32 -4.58
N ASP A 122 -18.72 29.48 -3.69
CA ASP A 122 -19.93 30.27 -3.96
C ASP A 122 -19.71 31.78 -3.69
N ILE A 123 -18.48 32.20 -3.35
CA ILE A 123 -18.11 33.61 -3.13
C ILE A 123 -17.40 34.12 -4.39
N GLU A 124 -17.93 35.19 -4.98
CA GLU A 124 -17.30 35.85 -6.12
C GLU A 124 -15.95 36.49 -5.76
N GLY A 125 -14.99 36.38 -6.68
CA GLY A 125 -13.60 36.80 -6.54
C GLY A 125 -12.68 35.71 -5.99
N VAL A 126 -11.48 36.13 -5.58
CA VAL A 126 -10.47 35.21 -5.06
C VAL A 126 -10.74 34.90 -3.60
N THR A 127 -10.79 33.62 -3.25
CA THR A 127 -10.88 33.14 -1.88
C THR A 127 -9.75 32.20 -1.52
N VAL A 128 -9.49 32.01 -0.22
CA VAL A 128 -8.40 31.15 0.26
C VAL A 128 -8.89 30.18 1.31
N LEU A 129 -8.58 28.90 1.13
CA LEU A 129 -8.64 27.88 2.16
C LEU A 129 -7.22 27.58 2.63
N ILE A 130 -6.89 27.89 3.89
CA ILE A 130 -5.63 27.48 4.51
C ILE A 130 -5.88 26.15 5.20
N TYR A 131 -5.31 25.08 4.67
CA TYR A 131 -5.38 23.77 5.28
C TYR A 131 -4.12 23.56 6.12
N ASP A 132 -4.22 23.83 7.42
CA ASP A 132 -3.13 23.75 8.39
C ASP A 132 -3.04 22.34 8.98
N GLN A 133 -2.17 21.53 8.39
CA GLN A 133 -1.89 20.19 8.86
C GLN A 133 -0.40 19.91 8.69
N HIS A 134 0.26 19.59 9.79
CA HIS A 134 1.68 19.22 9.76
C HIS A 134 1.91 18.02 8.83
N CYS A 135 2.97 18.08 8.02
CA CYS A 135 3.29 17.03 7.06
C CYS A 135 3.38 15.64 7.73
N ALA A 136 2.55 14.69 7.33
CA ALA A 136 2.52 13.36 7.95
C ALA A 136 3.86 12.62 7.84
N ALA A 137 4.58 12.79 6.73
CA ALA A 137 5.89 12.19 6.53
C ALA A 137 6.94 12.79 7.47
N ASP A 138 6.89 14.10 7.69
CA ASP A 138 7.79 14.77 8.62
C ASP A 138 7.45 14.45 10.08
N ALA A 139 6.17 14.47 10.46
CA ALA A 139 5.73 14.01 11.78
C ALA A 139 6.22 12.59 12.09
N ARG A 140 6.18 11.67 11.12
CA ARG A 140 6.73 10.31 11.30
C ARG A 140 8.24 10.32 11.53
N ARG A 141 8.99 11.13 10.77
CA ARG A 141 10.45 11.27 10.93
C ARG A 141 10.80 11.86 12.29
N GLN A 142 10.12 12.93 12.69
CA GLN A 142 10.28 13.59 13.96
C GLN A 142 9.97 12.65 15.15
N ARG A 143 8.88 11.88 15.08
CA ARG A 143 8.57 10.84 16.08
C ARG A 143 9.66 9.77 16.15
N LYS A 144 10.19 9.31 15.00
CA LYS A 144 11.30 8.35 14.96
C LYS A 144 12.60 8.92 15.55
N ARG A 145 12.83 10.24 15.41
CA ARG A 145 13.96 10.98 15.98
C ARG A 145 13.74 11.42 17.44
N GLY A 146 12.53 11.21 17.99
CA GLY A 146 12.18 11.61 19.36
C GLY A 146 11.86 13.10 19.54
N THR A 147 11.71 13.89 18.48
CA THR A 147 11.38 15.32 18.57
C THR A 147 9.87 15.60 18.67
N LEU A 148 9.04 14.62 18.31
CA LEU A 148 7.60 14.64 18.56
C LEU A 148 7.19 13.46 19.45
N PRO A 149 6.20 13.63 20.36
CA PRO A 149 5.69 12.54 21.17
C PRO A 149 5.25 11.34 20.33
N ALA A 150 5.71 10.15 20.71
CA ALA A 150 5.31 8.91 20.07
C ALA A 150 3.84 8.62 20.38
N ARG A 151 3.10 8.16 19.36
CA ARG A 151 1.74 7.65 19.53
C ARG A 151 1.82 6.15 19.89
N THR A 152 1.31 5.80 21.07
CA THR A 152 1.38 4.43 21.63
C THR A 152 0.22 3.55 21.20
N THR A 153 -0.91 4.12 20.80
CA THR A 153 -2.05 3.34 20.32
C THR A 153 -1.80 2.85 18.90
N ARG A 154 -1.93 1.54 18.68
CA ARG A 154 -1.90 0.87 17.38
C ARG A 154 -3.28 0.34 17.04
N VAL A 155 -3.73 0.58 15.81
CA VAL A 155 -4.99 0.06 15.28
C VAL A 155 -4.69 -1.17 14.44
N LEU A 156 -5.36 -2.28 14.75
CA LEU A 156 -5.34 -3.52 13.99
C LEU A 156 -6.76 -3.84 13.51
N ILE A 157 -6.86 -4.66 12.48
CA ILE A 157 -8.12 -5.24 12.01
C ILE A 157 -8.03 -6.75 12.20
N ASN A 158 -9.02 -7.32 12.90
CA ASN A 158 -9.14 -8.77 13.00
C ASN A 158 -9.66 -9.33 11.67
N GLU A 159 -8.77 -9.93 10.89
CA GLU A 159 -9.06 -10.50 9.57
C GLU A 159 -10.12 -11.61 9.59
N ALA A 160 -10.31 -12.28 10.73
CA ALA A 160 -11.35 -13.30 10.88
C ALA A 160 -12.76 -12.72 11.06
N VAL A 161 -12.88 -11.44 11.43
CA VAL A 161 -14.17 -10.73 11.61
C VAL A 161 -14.41 -9.75 10.46
N CYS A 162 -13.36 -9.28 9.80
CA CYS A 162 -13.46 -8.33 8.72
C CYS A 162 -14.29 -8.90 7.56
N GLU A 163 -15.20 -8.11 7.00
CA GLU A 163 -15.95 -8.50 5.80
C GLU A 163 -15.35 -7.89 4.51
N GLY A 164 -14.24 -7.14 4.63
CA GLY A 164 -13.61 -6.46 3.48
C GLY A 164 -14.52 -5.39 2.86
N CYS A 165 -15.41 -4.78 3.65
CA CYS A 165 -16.46 -3.87 3.17
C CYS A 165 -15.92 -2.57 2.54
N GLY A 166 -14.72 -2.13 2.95
CA GLY A 166 -14.06 -0.93 2.45
C GLY A 166 -14.37 0.37 3.20
N ASP A 167 -15.29 0.38 4.17
CA ASP A 167 -15.71 1.62 4.86
C ASP A 167 -14.53 2.36 5.52
N CYS A 168 -13.63 1.64 6.20
CA CYS A 168 -12.40 2.22 6.75
C CYS A 168 -11.50 2.89 5.69
N GLY A 169 -11.45 2.37 4.46
CA GLY A 169 -10.76 2.97 3.32
C GLY A 169 -11.47 4.24 2.82
N VAL A 170 -12.80 4.20 2.71
CA VAL A 170 -13.64 5.34 2.30
C VAL A 170 -13.51 6.51 3.29
N LYS A 171 -13.53 6.23 4.60
CA LYS A 171 -13.42 7.26 5.65
C LYS A 171 -12.04 7.86 5.76
N SER A 172 -11.01 7.01 5.72
CA SER A 172 -9.64 7.47 5.97
C SER A 172 -8.90 7.93 4.73
N ASN A 173 -9.28 7.43 3.55
CA ASN A 173 -8.48 7.47 2.32
C ASN A 173 -7.00 7.10 2.58
N CYS A 174 -6.77 6.18 3.53
CA CYS A 174 -5.44 5.91 4.06
C CYS A 174 -4.82 4.69 3.38
N LEU A 175 -3.69 4.90 2.74
CA LEU A 175 -2.93 3.85 2.06
C LEU A 175 -2.25 2.85 2.99
N SER A 176 -2.40 3.03 4.31
CA SER A 176 -2.02 1.97 5.25
C SER A 176 -3.16 0.99 5.50
N VAL A 177 -4.38 1.28 5.03
CA VAL A 177 -5.52 0.37 4.99
C VAL A 177 -5.39 -0.48 3.73
N GLN A 178 -4.79 -1.65 3.84
CA GLN A 178 -4.46 -2.50 2.69
C GLN A 178 -5.43 -3.69 2.60
N PRO A 179 -6.01 -3.96 1.41
CA PRO A 179 -6.64 -5.24 1.12
C PRO A 179 -5.67 -6.40 1.31
N VAL A 180 -6.13 -7.50 1.87
CA VAL A 180 -5.34 -8.72 2.05
C VAL A 180 -6.20 -9.95 1.73
N ASP A 181 -5.65 -10.86 0.94
CA ASP A 181 -6.29 -12.14 0.66
C ASP A 181 -6.05 -13.11 1.82
N THR A 182 -7.13 -13.69 2.31
CA THR A 182 -7.10 -14.65 3.44
C THR A 182 -7.93 -15.88 3.09
N GLU A 183 -7.85 -16.91 3.93
CA GLU A 183 -8.75 -18.07 3.82
C GLU A 183 -10.25 -17.73 3.99
N TYR A 184 -10.56 -16.55 4.55
CA TYR A 184 -11.93 -16.06 4.74
C TYR A 184 -12.38 -15.15 3.57
N GLY A 185 -11.61 -15.12 2.47
CA GLY A 185 -11.79 -14.19 1.35
C GLY A 185 -10.96 -12.91 1.51
N ARG A 186 -11.31 -11.89 0.72
CA ARG A 186 -10.67 -10.57 0.74
C ARG A 186 -11.01 -9.84 2.04
N LYS A 187 -9.98 -9.46 2.80
CA LYS A 187 -10.05 -8.74 4.07
C LYS A 187 -9.30 -7.43 3.98
N THR A 188 -9.22 -6.73 5.10
CA THR A 188 -8.47 -5.48 5.22
C THR A 188 -7.53 -5.56 6.42
N ARG A 189 -6.32 -5.05 6.27
CA ARG A 189 -5.29 -4.96 7.31
C ARG A 189 -4.77 -3.53 7.40
N ILE A 190 -4.34 -3.11 8.58
CA ILE A 190 -3.55 -1.89 8.74
C ILE A 190 -2.06 -2.23 8.69
N ASP A 191 -1.35 -1.75 7.67
CA ASP A 191 0.10 -1.79 7.59
C ASP A 191 0.72 -0.91 8.68
N GLN A 192 1.29 -1.55 9.70
CA GLN A 192 1.88 -0.89 10.86
C GLN A 192 3.18 -0.15 10.56
N THR A 193 3.89 -0.53 9.49
CA THR A 193 5.15 0.10 9.10
C THR A 193 4.89 1.44 8.42
N SER A 194 3.85 1.50 7.60
CA SER A 194 3.50 2.73 6.88
C SER A 194 2.50 3.62 7.64
N CYS A 195 1.76 3.12 8.62
CA CYS A 195 0.69 3.85 9.32
C CYS A 195 1.15 5.20 9.91
N ASN A 196 0.37 6.26 9.64
CA ASN A 196 0.62 7.62 10.16
C ASN A 196 0.11 7.82 11.60
N THR A 197 -0.65 6.87 12.13
CA THR A 197 -1.27 6.91 13.47
C THR A 197 -2.19 8.11 13.70
N ASP A 198 -2.87 8.58 12.65
CA ASP A 198 -3.87 9.66 12.71
C ASP A 198 -5.28 9.18 13.13
N TYR A 199 -5.51 7.87 13.06
CA TYR A 199 -6.71 7.17 13.53
C TYR A 199 -8.01 7.44 12.77
N SER A 200 -7.97 8.14 11.63
CA SER A 200 -9.16 8.40 10.79
C SER A 200 -9.84 7.13 10.27
N CYS A 201 -9.13 6.01 10.22
CA CYS A 201 -9.74 4.71 9.91
C CYS A 201 -10.81 4.28 10.93
N LEU A 202 -10.71 4.74 12.18
CA LEU A 202 -11.69 4.45 13.25
C LEU A 202 -13.00 5.22 13.09
N ASP A 203 -13.06 6.20 12.18
CA ASP A 203 -14.31 6.90 11.85
C ASP A 203 -15.27 6.00 11.02
N GLY A 204 -14.78 4.83 10.59
CA GLY A 204 -15.59 3.79 9.96
C GLY A 204 -16.31 2.91 10.97
N ASP A 205 -17.50 2.46 10.62
CA ASP A 205 -18.31 1.56 11.46
C ASP A 205 -17.88 0.11 11.21
N CYS A 206 -16.82 -0.31 11.89
CA CYS A 206 -16.20 -1.62 11.68
C CYS A 206 -16.05 -2.38 13.01
N PRO A 207 -16.77 -3.50 13.20
CA PRO A 207 -16.65 -4.31 14.42
C PRO A 207 -15.32 -5.08 14.50
N SER A 208 -14.48 -5.02 13.47
CA SER A 208 -13.20 -5.74 13.40
C SER A 208 -12.01 -4.96 13.96
N PHE A 209 -12.18 -3.68 14.31
CA PHE A 209 -11.09 -2.89 14.86
C PHE A 209 -10.68 -3.37 16.25
N VAL A 210 -9.36 -3.44 16.45
CA VAL A 210 -8.73 -3.71 17.73
C VAL A 210 -7.67 -2.65 17.97
N THR A 211 -7.75 -1.95 19.10
CA THR A 211 -6.73 -1.00 19.53
C THR A 211 -5.83 -1.62 20.58
N VAL A 212 -4.51 -1.43 20.41
CA VAL A 212 -3.49 -1.95 21.32
C VAL A 212 -2.61 -0.80 21.77
N GLU A 213 -2.49 -0.60 23.08
CA GLU A 213 -1.52 0.31 23.66
C GLU A 213 -0.16 -0.37 23.76
N VAL A 214 0.82 0.09 22.99
CA VAL A 214 2.20 -0.37 23.12
C VAL A 214 2.95 0.48 24.14
N ARG A 215 3.58 -0.19 25.11
CA ARG A 215 4.53 0.48 26.01
C ARG A 215 5.80 0.82 25.22
N PRO A 216 6.25 2.08 25.20
CA PRO A 216 7.47 2.49 24.49
C PRO A 216 8.70 1.68 24.92
N ASP A 217 8.72 1.25 26.18
CA ASP A 217 9.86 0.61 26.85
C ASP A 217 9.80 -0.93 26.79
N ALA A 218 8.77 -1.50 26.15
CA ALA A 218 8.69 -2.95 25.98
C ALA A 218 9.80 -3.39 25.01
N MET A 219 10.81 -4.10 25.52
CA MET A 219 11.83 -4.76 24.71
C MET A 219 11.15 -5.56 23.60
N ARG A 220 11.35 -5.15 22.35
CA ARG A 220 11.05 -5.99 21.19
C ARG A 220 11.83 -7.28 21.39
N ARG A 221 11.14 -8.43 21.40
CA ARG A 221 11.82 -9.72 21.30
C ARG A 221 12.62 -9.70 20.00
N HIS A 222 13.94 -9.60 20.10
CA HIS A 222 14.83 -9.77 18.97
C HIS A 222 14.63 -11.21 18.49
N ARG A 223 13.94 -11.39 17.35
CA ARG A 223 14.09 -12.65 16.59
C ARG A 223 15.55 -12.70 16.18
N THR A 224 16.21 -13.81 16.47
CA THR A 224 17.52 -14.11 15.92
C THR A 224 17.37 -14.19 14.41
N THR A 225 17.84 -13.17 13.71
CA THR A 225 17.84 -13.17 12.25
C THR A 225 18.85 -14.20 11.76
N PRO A 226 18.46 -15.13 10.87
CA PRO A 226 19.38 -16.10 10.29
C PRO A 226 20.53 -15.40 9.57
N THR A 227 21.75 -15.92 9.73
CA THR A 227 22.94 -15.36 9.07
C THR A 227 22.87 -15.63 7.56
N PRO A 228 23.02 -14.59 6.71
CA PRO A 228 23.05 -14.79 5.26
C PRO A 228 24.26 -15.63 4.84
N PRO A 229 24.14 -16.47 3.79
CA PRO A 229 25.27 -17.23 3.27
C PRO A 229 26.36 -16.31 2.71
N ALA A 230 27.62 -16.72 2.84
CA ALA A 230 28.72 -16.10 2.10
C ALA A 230 28.64 -16.57 0.64
N LEU A 231 28.59 -15.61 -0.29
CA LEU A 231 28.47 -15.87 -1.71
C LEU A 231 29.68 -15.30 -2.45
N PRO A 232 30.17 -15.97 -3.50
CA PRO A 232 31.21 -15.40 -4.34
C PRO A 232 30.67 -14.18 -5.08
N ASP A 233 31.56 -13.23 -5.35
CA ASP A 233 31.23 -12.08 -6.18
C ASP A 233 30.99 -12.51 -7.62
N VAL A 234 30.05 -11.81 -8.27
CA VAL A 234 29.70 -12.03 -9.67
C VAL A 234 30.63 -11.19 -10.51
N ASP A 235 31.30 -11.82 -11.46
CA ASP A 235 32.04 -11.08 -12.49
C ASP A 235 31.04 -10.46 -13.46
N THR A 236 30.90 -9.14 -13.38
CA THR A 236 30.01 -8.37 -14.26
C THR A 236 30.73 -7.84 -15.51
N GLY A 237 32.02 -8.13 -15.67
CA GLY A 237 32.86 -7.43 -16.63
C GLY A 237 33.04 -5.94 -16.28
N ALA A 238 33.90 -5.26 -17.06
CA ALA A 238 34.08 -3.82 -16.94
C ALA A 238 32.95 -3.08 -17.66
N VAL A 239 32.43 -2.03 -17.03
CA VAL A 239 31.47 -1.11 -17.65
C VAL A 239 32.21 -0.28 -18.70
N THR A 240 32.01 -0.61 -19.98
CA THR A 240 32.69 0.05 -21.12
C THR A 240 31.96 1.27 -21.65
N ASP A 241 30.64 1.30 -21.53
CA ASP A 241 29.74 2.35 -21.98
C ASP A 241 28.84 2.82 -20.83
N THR A 242 27.95 3.78 -21.09
CA THR A 242 27.00 4.23 -20.06
C THR A 242 26.05 3.11 -19.66
N HIS A 243 26.20 2.62 -18.42
CA HIS A 243 25.32 1.65 -17.79
C HIS A 243 24.11 2.34 -17.17
N ASN A 244 22.93 1.80 -17.40
CA ASN A 244 21.66 2.43 -17.05
C ASN A 244 20.83 1.54 -16.13
N VAL A 245 20.51 2.06 -14.95
CA VAL A 245 19.61 1.39 -13.99
C VAL A 245 18.34 2.22 -13.82
N PHE A 246 17.20 1.58 -14.08
CA PHE A 246 15.90 2.18 -13.92
C PHE A 246 15.21 1.63 -12.66
N PHE A 247 14.68 2.54 -11.85
CA PHE A 247 14.01 2.21 -10.59
C PHE A 247 12.54 2.52 -10.76
N ALA A 248 11.68 1.57 -10.44
CA ALA A 248 10.23 1.75 -10.45
C ALA A 248 9.66 1.37 -9.09
N GLY A 249 8.96 2.31 -8.45
CA GLY A 249 8.17 1.95 -7.29
C GLY A 249 7.30 3.06 -6.77
N ILE A 250 7.06 3.03 -5.46
CA ILE A 250 6.09 3.88 -4.80
C ILE A 250 6.75 4.93 -3.90
N GLY A 251 6.22 6.15 -3.88
CA GLY A 251 6.68 7.24 -3.04
C GLY A 251 6.59 6.92 -1.55
N GLY A 252 7.66 7.28 -0.81
CA GLY A 252 7.74 7.07 0.63
C GLY A 252 8.31 5.72 1.07
N THR A 253 8.67 4.83 0.14
CA THR A 253 9.28 3.52 0.44
C THR A 253 10.81 3.53 0.46
N GLY A 254 11.46 4.64 0.08
CA GLY A 254 12.93 4.79 0.14
C GLY A 254 13.67 4.60 -1.19
N ILE A 255 12.98 4.59 -2.32
CA ILE A 255 13.58 4.42 -3.67
C ILE A 255 14.64 5.49 -3.96
N VAL A 256 14.34 6.76 -3.66
CA VAL A 256 15.30 7.87 -3.80
C VAL A 256 16.56 7.64 -2.97
N THR A 257 16.41 7.13 -1.75
CA THR A 257 17.56 6.81 -0.89
C THR A 257 18.38 5.66 -1.46
N VAL A 258 17.74 4.64 -2.02
CA VAL A 258 18.43 3.52 -2.68
C VAL A 258 19.21 4.01 -3.90
N ASN A 259 18.60 4.87 -4.72
CA ASN A 259 19.25 5.49 -5.86
C ASN A 259 20.49 6.29 -5.43
N GLN A 260 20.41 7.08 -4.35
CA GLN A 260 21.55 7.80 -3.77
C GLN A 260 22.65 6.86 -3.26
N VAL A 261 22.27 5.75 -2.61
CA VAL A 261 23.24 4.74 -2.13
C VAL A 261 23.95 4.08 -3.31
N LEU A 262 23.24 3.72 -4.38
CA LEU A 262 23.86 3.12 -5.57
C LEU A 262 24.68 4.12 -6.37
N ALA A 263 24.26 5.38 -6.46
CA ALA A 263 25.09 6.45 -7.01
C ALA A 263 26.39 6.62 -6.23
N THR A 264 26.31 6.58 -4.89
CA THR A 264 27.49 6.60 -4.02
C THR A 264 28.37 5.38 -4.27
N ALA A 265 27.79 4.18 -4.35
CA ALA A 265 28.53 2.95 -4.64
C ALA A 265 29.24 3.00 -6.00
N ALA A 266 28.59 3.52 -7.04
CA ALA A 266 29.19 3.71 -8.35
C ALA A 266 30.35 4.71 -8.34
N LEU A 267 30.20 5.83 -7.62
CA LEU A 267 31.29 6.80 -7.41
C LEU A 267 32.48 6.16 -6.67
N ARG A 268 32.22 5.36 -5.63
CA ARG A 268 33.27 4.63 -4.89
C ARG A 268 33.96 3.57 -5.75
N ALA A 269 33.24 3.00 -6.72
CA ALA A 269 33.80 2.10 -7.73
C ALA A 269 34.59 2.83 -8.83
N GLY A 270 34.66 4.16 -8.81
CA GLY A 270 35.44 4.97 -9.76
C GLY A 270 34.70 5.34 -11.03
N TYR A 271 33.36 5.26 -11.05
CA TYR A 271 32.55 5.67 -12.19
C TYR A 271 32.15 7.15 -12.12
N ASP A 272 32.00 7.79 -13.28
CA ASP A 272 31.24 9.02 -13.42
C ASP A 272 29.74 8.70 -13.31
N VAL A 273 28.97 9.54 -12.60
CA VAL A 273 27.57 9.23 -12.25
C VAL A 273 26.66 10.43 -12.51
N GLU A 274 25.51 10.16 -13.14
CA GLU A 274 24.37 11.07 -13.24
C GLU A 274 23.12 10.38 -12.70
N SER A 275 22.31 11.16 -11.99
CA SER A 275 21.12 10.65 -11.32
C SER A 275 19.95 11.62 -11.43
N LEU A 276 18.75 11.07 -11.63
CA LEU A 276 17.51 11.83 -11.71
C LEU A 276 16.40 11.08 -10.99
N ASP A 277 15.78 11.73 -10.02
CA ASP A 277 14.55 11.25 -9.38
C ASP A 277 13.34 12.00 -9.92
N GLN A 278 12.37 11.28 -10.47
CA GLN A 278 11.09 11.83 -10.88
C GLN A 278 10.05 11.45 -9.83
N ILE A 279 9.86 12.36 -8.87
CA ILE A 279 8.84 12.29 -7.85
C ILE A 279 7.59 13.04 -8.34
N GLY A 280 6.42 12.42 -8.24
CA GLY A 280 5.14 13.09 -8.46
C GLY A 280 4.85 14.13 -7.38
N LEU A 281 3.58 14.57 -7.28
CA LEU A 281 3.12 15.32 -6.11
C LEU A 281 3.45 14.54 -4.83
N SER A 282 3.71 15.24 -3.71
CA SER A 282 3.93 14.63 -2.40
C SER A 282 2.64 14.00 -1.88
N GLN A 283 2.28 12.87 -2.49
CA GLN A 283 1.16 12.01 -2.17
C GLN A 283 1.76 10.66 -1.78
N LYS A 284 1.30 10.13 -0.64
CA LYS A 284 1.66 8.77 -0.24
C LYS A 284 1.15 7.82 -1.35
N ALA A 285 1.90 6.75 -1.60
CA ALA A 285 1.60 5.76 -2.63
C ALA A 285 1.59 6.20 -4.11
N GLY A 286 2.02 7.43 -4.45
CA GLY A 286 2.18 7.82 -5.85
C GLY A 286 3.36 7.10 -6.53
N PRO A 287 3.34 6.89 -7.85
CA PRO A 287 4.47 6.31 -8.56
C PRO A 287 5.70 7.21 -8.46
N VAL A 288 6.85 6.62 -8.16
CA VAL A 288 8.17 7.25 -8.17
C VAL A 288 9.08 6.43 -9.07
N VAL A 289 9.78 7.12 -9.96
CA VAL A 289 10.81 6.50 -10.79
C VAL A 289 12.12 7.22 -10.61
N SER A 290 13.22 6.46 -10.62
CA SER A 290 14.56 7.00 -10.55
C SER A 290 15.40 6.47 -11.71
N HIS A 291 16.36 7.27 -12.11
CA HIS A 291 17.29 7.03 -13.22
C HIS A 291 18.69 7.12 -12.66
N LEU A 292 19.47 6.05 -12.79
CA LEU A 292 20.88 6.04 -12.45
C LEU A 292 21.67 5.69 -13.71
N ARG A 293 22.65 6.52 -14.03
CA ARG A 293 23.52 6.34 -15.19
C ARG A 293 24.96 6.47 -14.73
N PHE A 294 25.82 5.55 -15.15
CA PHE A 294 27.23 5.62 -14.78
C PHE A 294 28.13 4.97 -15.83
N ALA A 295 29.39 5.41 -15.88
CA ALA A 295 30.38 4.91 -16.83
C ALA A 295 31.80 4.99 -16.26
N ALA A 296 32.72 4.13 -16.71
CA ALA A 296 34.15 4.20 -16.39
C ALA A 296 34.91 5.30 -17.16
N GLY A 297 34.21 6.03 -18.03
CA GLY A 297 34.77 7.08 -18.88
C GLY A 297 33.68 8.08 -19.22
N LYS A 298 33.59 8.49 -20.49
CA LYS A 298 32.64 9.53 -20.90
C LYS A 298 31.19 9.09 -20.71
N LEU A 299 30.54 9.69 -19.72
CA LEU A 299 29.12 9.57 -19.47
C LEU A 299 28.30 10.38 -20.49
N ASP A 300 27.16 9.85 -20.91
CA ASP A 300 26.20 10.59 -21.73
C ASP A 300 25.65 11.82 -20.96
N PRO A 301 25.43 12.96 -21.63
CA PRO A 301 25.12 14.22 -20.95
C PRO A 301 23.71 14.33 -20.37
N ALA A 302 22.79 13.43 -20.75
CA ALA A 302 21.43 13.45 -20.20
C ALA A 302 21.39 12.71 -18.85
N ASN A 303 20.71 13.27 -17.86
CA ASN A 303 20.49 12.57 -16.58
C ASN A 303 19.31 11.58 -16.62
N ARG A 304 18.42 11.71 -17.60
CA ARG A 304 17.33 10.75 -17.85
C ARG A 304 17.82 9.62 -18.76
N LEU A 305 17.33 8.39 -18.50
CA LEU A 305 17.55 7.27 -19.41
C LEU A 305 16.88 7.51 -20.76
N THR A 306 17.51 7.01 -21.81
CA THR A 306 16.89 6.92 -23.13
C THR A 306 15.91 5.73 -23.13
N PRO A 307 14.72 5.83 -23.76
CA PRO A 307 13.84 4.68 -23.96
C PRO A 307 14.60 3.50 -24.59
N GLY A 308 14.33 2.28 -24.12
CA GLY A 308 15.03 1.05 -24.54
C GLY A 308 16.49 0.94 -24.11
N SER A 309 16.98 1.82 -23.22
CA SER A 309 18.41 1.82 -22.86
C SER A 309 18.72 1.17 -21.51
N ALA A 310 17.73 0.75 -20.71
CA ALA A 310 17.98 0.18 -19.39
C ALA A 310 18.76 -1.13 -19.49
N ASP A 311 19.85 -1.24 -18.73
CA ASP A 311 20.59 -2.49 -18.57
C ASP A 311 20.03 -3.29 -17.38
N CYS A 312 19.55 -2.59 -16.36
CA CYS A 312 18.85 -3.16 -15.23
C CYS A 312 17.55 -2.40 -14.91
N ILE A 313 16.47 -3.12 -14.65
CA ILE A 313 15.25 -2.56 -14.04
C ILE A 313 15.09 -3.16 -12.65
N ILE A 314 15.00 -2.31 -11.62
CA ILE A 314 14.63 -2.72 -10.27
C ILE A 314 13.22 -2.24 -9.98
N ALA A 315 12.28 -3.19 -9.99
CA ALA A 315 10.88 -2.96 -9.71
C ALA A 315 10.59 -3.18 -8.21
N PHE A 316 10.69 -2.10 -7.43
CA PHE A 316 10.26 -2.07 -6.02
C PHE A 316 8.75 -2.21 -5.89
N ASP A 317 8.01 -1.71 -6.88
CA ASP A 317 6.59 -2.00 -7.07
C ASP A 317 6.34 -2.46 -8.51
N LEU A 318 5.76 -3.65 -8.64
CA LEU A 318 5.53 -4.29 -9.93
C LEU A 318 4.43 -3.62 -10.75
N LEU A 319 3.42 -3.03 -10.11
CA LEU A 319 2.36 -2.30 -10.80
C LEU A 319 2.91 -1.03 -11.46
N VAL A 320 3.79 -0.30 -10.76
CA VAL A 320 4.47 0.87 -11.31
C VAL A 320 5.42 0.46 -12.43
N ALA A 321 6.21 -0.60 -12.26
CA ALA A 321 7.13 -1.07 -13.31
C ALA A 321 6.39 -1.51 -14.58
N ALA A 322 5.23 -2.15 -14.43
CA ALA A 322 4.40 -2.61 -15.54
C ALA A 322 3.56 -1.50 -16.21
N ASP A 323 3.63 -0.25 -15.76
CA ASP A 323 3.02 0.87 -16.48
C ASP A 323 3.67 1.04 -17.86
N SER A 324 2.87 1.26 -18.90
CA SER A 324 3.34 1.33 -20.29
C SER A 324 4.45 2.38 -20.50
N LYS A 325 4.43 3.49 -19.77
CA LYS A 325 5.47 4.53 -19.87
C LYS A 325 6.83 4.08 -19.32
N ASN A 326 6.80 3.17 -18.35
CA ASN A 326 7.98 2.67 -17.64
C ASN A 326 8.55 1.45 -18.35
N LEU A 327 7.69 0.58 -18.89
CA LEU A 327 8.10 -0.53 -19.75
C LEU A 327 8.92 -0.07 -20.96
N GLY A 328 8.65 1.15 -21.46
CA GLY A 328 9.39 1.74 -22.59
C GLY A 328 10.88 1.97 -22.35
N TYR A 329 11.40 1.79 -21.13
CA TYR A 329 12.83 1.85 -20.83
C TYR A 329 13.57 0.51 -21.03
N GLY A 330 12.85 -0.61 -21.01
CA GLY A 330 13.43 -1.93 -21.19
C GLY A 330 13.69 -2.30 -22.65
N ASP A 331 14.62 -3.23 -22.84
CA ASP A 331 15.03 -3.80 -24.11
C ASP A 331 15.16 -5.34 -23.97
N LEU A 332 14.43 -6.06 -24.82
CA LEU A 332 14.36 -7.52 -24.83
C LEU A 332 15.71 -8.23 -25.04
N ALA A 333 16.68 -7.57 -25.67
CA ALA A 333 17.97 -8.16 -25.97
C ALA A 333 18.94 -8.09 -24.78
N LYS A 334 18.79 -7.11 -23.88
CA LYS A 334 19.81 -6.85 -22.84
C LYS A 334 19.27 -6.66 -21.41
N THR A 335 18.07 -6.13 -21.23
CA THR A 335 17.62 -5.68 -19.90
C THR A 335 17.38 -6.87 -18.98
N ILE A 336 17.98 -6.86 -17.78
CA ILE A 336 17.65 -7.81 -16.72
C ILE A 336 16.83 -7.09 -15.65
N SER A 337 15.67 -7.65 -15.34
CA SER A 337 14.73 -7.07 -14.40
C SER A 337 14.66 -7.88 -13.11
N VAL A 338 14.69 -7.20 -11.96
CA VAL A 338 14.43 -7.78 -10.64
C VAL A 338 13.22 -7.09 -10.03
N ALA A 339 12.21 -7.87 -9.64
CA ALA A 339 10.91 -7.36 -9.23
C ALA A 339 10.44 -7.89 -7.88
N SER A 340 9.93 -7.00 -7.04
CA SER A 340 9.11 -7.37 -5.89
C SER A 340 7.72 -7.78 -6.38
N THR A 341 7.30 -9.00 -6.07
CA THR A 341 5.93 -9.47 -6.34
C THR A 341 4.92 -9.06 -5.26
N SER A 342 5.39 -8.34 -4.24
CA SER A 342 4.56 -7.86 -3.14
C SER A 342 3.47 -6.93 -3.65
N LYS A 343 2.23 -7.11 -3.19
CA LYS A 343 1.08 -6.30 -3.63
C LYS A 343 0.90 -5.07 -2.73
N THR A 344 1.04 -3.88 -3.30
CA THR A 344 0.69 -2.61 -2.64
C THR A 344 -0.48 -1.97 -3.37
N SER A 345 -1.63 -1.83 -2.70
CA SER A 345 -2.83 -1.26 -3.31
C SER A 345 -2.70 0.24 -3.52
N THR A 346 -3.22 0.74 -4.64
CA THR A 346 -3.33 2.19 -4.93
C THR A 346 -4.45 2.82 -4.10
N GLY A 347 -4.51 4.15 -4.07
CA GLY A 347 -5.58 4.87 -3.38
C GLY A 347 -6.97 4.46 -3.88
N ASP A 348 -7.13 4.34 -5.20
CA ASP A 348 -8.38 3.92 -5.81
C ASP A 348 -8.78 2.49 -5.41
N MET A 349 -7.83 1.56 -5.30
CA MET A 349 -8.09 0.18 -4.86
C MET A 349 -8.47 0.08 -3.37
N VAL A 350 -8.00 1.03 -2.55
CA VAL A 350 -8.35 1.13 -1.13
C VAL A 350 -9.75 1.75 -0.98
N TYR A 351 -10.05 2.77 -1.78
CA TYR A 351 -11.33 3.47 -1.76
C TYR A 351 -12.46 2.66 -2.39
N ASP A 352 -12.22 2.10 -3.58
CA ASP A 352 -13.18 1.34 -4.36
C ASP A 352 -12.80 -0.14 -4.39
N LYS A 353 -13.57 -0.94 -3.64
CA LYS A 353 -13.38 -2.39 -3.55
C LYS A 353 -13.62 -3.14 -4.85
N THR A 354 -14.28 -2.54 -5.84
CA THR A 354 -14.53 -3.15 -7.15
C THR A 354 -13.27 -3.16 -8.02
N ILE A 355 -12.30 -2.31 -7.69
CA ILE A 355 -11.01 -2.25 -8.38
C ILE A 355 -10.07 -3.28 -7.76
N ALA A 356 -9.87 -4.39 -8.47
CA ALA A 356 -8.94 -5.42 -8.06
C ALA A 356 -7.48 -5.06 -8.42
N TYR A 357 -6.55 -5.53 -7.59
CA TYR A 357 -5.13 -5.50 -7.95
C TYR A 357 -4.91 -6.50 -9.10
N PRO A 358 -4.24 -6.11 -10.20
CA PRO A 358 -4.00 -7.02 -11.31
C PRO A 358 -3.21 -8.26 -10.90
N GLU A 359 -3.50 -9.40 -11.51
CA GLU A 359 -2.82 -10.65 -11.19
C GLU A 359 -1.29 -10.55 -11.37
N THR A 360 -0.54 -11.03 -10.38
CA THR A 360 0.94 -10.97 -10.40
C THR A 360 1.53 -11.60 -11.65
N PRO A 361 1.07 -12.79 -12.14
CA PRO A 361 1.56 -13.36 -13.39
C PRO A 361 1.37 -12.45 -14.61
N TYR A 362 0.27 -11.69 -14.67
CA TYR A 362 0.01 -10.75 -15.76
C TYR A 362 1.02 -9.59 -15.73
N LEU A 363 1.28 -9.00 -14.56
CA LEU A 363 2.23 -7.90 -14.44
C LEU A 363 3.68 -8.36 -14.71
N LEU A 364 4.06 -9.54 -14.22
CA LEU A 364 5.37 -10.15 -14.53
C LEU A 364 5.52 -10.40 -16.03
N HIS A 365 4.48 -10.92 -16.69
CA HIS A 365 4.49 -11.14 -18.14
C HIS A 365 4.69 -9.83 -18.90
N ARG A 366 4.06 -8.73 -18.49
CA ARG A 366 4.29 -7.41 -19.11
C ARG A 366 5.74 -6.94 -18.99
N LEU A 367 6.37 -7.14 -17.83
CA LEU A 367 7.77 -6.80 -17.60
C LEU A 367 8.71 -7.70 -18.42
N ASP A 368 8.36 -8.97 -18.57
CA ASP A 368 9.08 -9.96 -19.39
C ASP A 368 9.10 -9.55 -20.87
N GLN A 369 8.03 -8.92 -21.39
CA GLN A 369 7.99 -8.41 -22.77
C GLN A 369 9.00 -7.27 -23.07
N VAL A 370 9.69 -6.74 -22.06
CA VAL A 370 10.72 -5.71 -22.22
C VAL A 370 12.02 -6.06 -21.50
N SER A 371 12.18 -7.32 -21.10
CA SER A 371 13.35 -7.80 -20.37
C SER A 371 13.89 -9.08 -21.02
N HIS A 372 15.20 -9.18 -21.18
CA HIS A 372 15.86 -10.43 -21.54
C HIS A 372 15.63 -11.52 -20.46
N ARG A 373 15.61 -11.11 -19.17
CA ARG A 373 15.28 -11.99 -18.04
C ARG A 373 14.56 -11.22 -16.93
N VAL A 374 13.64 -11.89 -16.26
CA VAL A 374 12.93 -11.37 -15.07
C VAL A 374 13.15 -12.31 -13.89
N HIS A 375 13.58 -11.75 -12.76
CA HIS A 375 13.62 -12.43 -11.47
C HIS A 375 12.62 -11.77 -10.53
N GLY A 376 11.82 -12.57 -9.80
CA GLY A 376 10.78 -12.03 -8.92
C GLY A 376 10.63 -12.83 -7.63
N PHE A 377 10.40 -12.12 -6.52
CA PHE A 377 10.03 -12.69 -5.23
C PHE A 377 9.29 -11.65 -4.37
N ASP A 378 8.58 -12.11 -3.34
CA ASP A 378 7.86 -11.22 -2.42
C ASP A 378 8.83 -10.55 -1.44
N ALA A 379 9.34 -9.38 -1.83
CA ALA A 379 10.36 -8.67 -1.07
C ALA A 379 9.84 -8.10 0.26
N LEU A 380 8.57 -7.67 0.32
CA LEU A 380 7.98 -7.15 1.56
C LEU A 380 7.77 -8.29 2.56
N GLU A 381 7.27 -9.44 2.11
CA GLU A 381 7.08 -10.61 2.97
C GLU A 381 8.43 -11.18 3.43
N ALA A 382 9.41 -11.28 2.54
CA ALA A 382 10.76 -11.71 2.90
C ALA A 382 11.39 -10.79 3.95
N ALA A 383 11.27 -9.47 3.78
CA ALA A 383 11.77 -8.51 4.76
C ALA A 383 11.06 -8.66 6.11
N ARG A 384 9.73 -8.81 6.11
CA ARG A 384 8.93 -9.01 7.32
C ARG A 384 9.33 -10.28 8.06
N THR A 385 9.56 -11.38 7.36
CA THR A 385 9.93 -12.68 7.97
C THR A 385 11.35 -12.65 8.55
N LEU A 386 12.30 -12.01 7.85
CA LEU A 386 13.71 -11.94 8.26
C LEU A 386 13.96 -10.91 9.37
N PHE A 387 13.35 -9.73 9.25
CA PHE A 387 13.70 -8.54 10.03
C PHE A 387 12.55 -7.98 10.87
N GLY A 388 11.32 -8.50 10.70
CA GLY A 388 10.14 -8.10 11.47
C GLY A 388 9.39 -6.87 10.94
N ASP A 389 9.92 -6.19 9.93
CA ASP A 389 9.26 -5.10 9.21
C ASP A 389 9.65 -5.08 7.73
N THR A 390 9.09 -4.15 6.96
CA THR A 390 9.25 -4.08 5.51
C THR A 390 10.33 -3.07 5.06
N ALA A 391 11.03 -2.42 5.98
CA ALA A 391 11.92 -1.30 5.65
C ALA A 391 13.15 -1.73 4.82
N THR A 392 13.57 -2.98 4.94
CA THR A 392 14.76 -3.54 4.29
C THR A 392 14.46 -4.20 2.94
N ALA A 393 13.19 -4.24 2.52
CA ALA A 393 12.77 -4.90 1.28
C ALA A 393 13.50 -4.37 0.04
N ASN A 394 13.81 -3.06 0.03
CA ASN A 394 14.56 -2.46 -1.06
C ASN A 394 15.97 -3.06 -1.21
N PHE A 395 16.67 -3.33 -0.12
CA PHE A 395 18.01 -3.89 -0.17
C PHE A 395 18.01 -5.39 -0.51
N LEU A 396 16.92 -6.12 -0.23
CA LEU A 396 16.74 -7.47 -0.79
C LEU A 396 16.73 -7.43 -2.33
N LEU A 397 16.00 -6.48 -2.93
CA LEU A 397 15.96 -6.33 -4.39
C LEU A 397 17.31 -5.87 -4.96
N VAL A 398 18.00 -4.93 -4.31
CA VAL A 398 19.35 -4.49 -4.71
C VAL A 398 20.33 -5.66 -4.67
N GLY A 399 20.28 -6.48 -3.63
CA GLY A 399 21.10 -7.69 -3.51
C GLY A 399 20.84 -8.68 -4.64
N ALA A 400 19.57 -8.93 -4.95
CA ALA A 400 19.19 -9.80 -6.06
C ALA A 400 19.70 -9.23 -7.40
N ALA A 401 19.48 -7.93 -7.66
CA ALA A 401 19.96 -7.27 -8.87
C ALA A 401 21.50 -7.31 -9.00
N CYS A 402 22.24 -7.15 -7.89
CA CYS A 402 23.69 -7.34 -7.84
C CYS A 402 24.09 -8.77 -8.24
N GLN A 403 23.42 -9.77 -7.66
CA GLN A 403 23.74 -11.18 -7.92
C GLN A 403 23.37 -11.65 -9.34
N THR A 404 22.44 -10.99 -10.02
CA THR A 404 22.20 -11.26 -11.46
C THR A 404 23.32 -10.73 -12.37
N GLY A 405 24.20 -9.87 -11.83
CA GLY A 405 25.21 -9.12 -12.59
C GLY A 405 24.67 -7.87 -13.30
N ALA A 406 23.35 -7.69 -13.34
CA ALA A 406 22.69 -6.58 -14.04
C ALA A 406 23.04 -5.19 -13.50
N LEU A 407 23.36 -5.09 -12.20
CA LEU A 407 23.66 -3.80 -11.58
C LEU A 407 24.96 -3.17 -12.07
N GLY A 408 25.96 -3.94 -12.50
CA GLY A 408 27.26 -3.39 -12.95
C GLY A 408 28.07 -2.67 -11.86
N ILE A 409 27.73 -2.83 -10.57
CA ILE A 409 28.44 -2.23 -9.43
C ILE A 409 28.97 -3.33 -8.51
N PRO A 410 30.25 -3.29 -8.10
CA PRO A 410 30.82 -4.28 -7.18
C PRO A 410 30.07 -4.37 -5.85
N ALA A 411 29.82 -5.58 -5.36
CA ALA A 411 29.10 -5.81 -4.11
C ALA A 411 29.75 -5.09 -2.91
N ALA A 412 31.08 -5.08 -2.84
CA ALA A 412 31.83 -4.38 -1.80
C ALA A 412 31.57 -2.87 -1.78
N ALA A 413 31.43 -2.23 -2.96
CA ALA A 413 31.13 -0.81 -3.05
C ALA A 413 29.69 -0.49 -2.61
N ILE A 414 28.75 -1.42 -2.84
CA ILE A 414 27.37 -1.30 -2.35
C ILE A 414 27.33 -1.42 -0.82
N GLU A 415 28.05 -2.40 -0.24
CA GLU A 415 28.14 -2.54 1.22
C GLU A 415 28.78 -1.29 1.86
N GLU A 416 29.88 -0.77 1.30
CA GLU A 416 30.52 0.48 1.74
C GLU A 416 29.54 1.67 1.67
N ALA A 417 28.78 1.80 0.58
CA ALA A 417 27.80 2.88 0.45
C ALA A 417 26.65 2.78 1.46
N ILE A 418 26.24 1.57 1.85
CA ILE A 418 25.27 1.36 2.94
C ILE A 418 25.86 1.83 4.28
N GLU A 419 27.13 1.55 4.54
CA GLU A 419 27.85 2.02 5.73
C GLU A 419 27.94 3.55 5.77
N ILE A 420 28.32 4.18 4.64
CA ILE A 420 28.38 5.65 4.50
C ILE A 420 27.02 6.30 4.78
N ASN A 421 25.93 5.70 4.30
CA ASN A 421 24.58 6.19 4.54
C ASN A 421 24.19 6.15 6.04
N GLY A 422 24.79 5.26 6.83
CA GLY A 422 24.71 5.27 8.30
C GLY A 422 23.37 4.90 8.93
N VAL A 423 22.36 4.56 8.13
CA VAL A 423 21.02 4.19 8.62
C VAL A 423 20.86 2.67 8.66
N ALA A 424 20.63 2.12 9.86
CA ALA A 424 20.37 0.69 10.07
C ALA A 424 21.35 -0.24 9.31
N VAL A 425 22.64 0.12 9.35
CA VAL A 425 23.71 -0.43 8.51
C VAL A 425 23.72 -1.97 8.55
N GLU A 426 23.81 -2.57 9.74
CA GLU A 426 23.87 -4.02 9.91
C GLU A 426 22.66 -4.73 9.26
N THR A 427 21.46 -4.22 9.48
CA THR A 427 20.22 -4.79 8.93
C THR A 427 20.14 -4.64 7.41
N ASN A 428 20.57 -3.49 6.87
CA ASN A 428 20.56 -3.25 5.43
C ASN A 428 21.63 -4.06 4.69
N VAL A 429 22.82 -4.24 5.27
CA VAL A 429 23.86 -5.14 4.74
C VAL A 429 23.37 -6.60 4.78
N ALA A 430 22.75 -7.03 5.88
CA ALA A 430 22.17 -8.37 5.97
C ALA A 430 21.08 -8.59 4.92
N ALA A 431 20.20 -7.60 4.70
CA ALA A 431 19.17 -7.64 3.66
C ALA A 431 19.77 -7.70 2.25
N PHE A 432 20.80 -6.90 1.97
CA PHE A 432 21.54 -6.97 0.71
C PHE A 432 22.09 -8.39 0.46
N ARG A 433 22.73 -9.00 1.45
CA ARG A 433 23.28 -10.35 1.32
C ARG A 433 22.21 -11.43 1.17
N TRP A 434 21.08 -11.33 1.89
CA TRP A 434 19.93 -12.23 1.67
C TRP A 434 19.31 -12.05 0.28
N GLY A 435 19.28 -10.83 -0.23
CA GLY A 435 18.88 -10.52 -1.60
C GLY A 435 19.74 -11.24 -2.63
N ARG A 436 21.06 -11.25 -2.44
CA ARG A 436 21.98 -12.04 -3.27
C ARG A 436 21.65 -13.54 -3.20
N ALA A 437 21.40 -14.05 -1.99
CA ALA A 437 21.03 -15.46 -1.79
C ALA A 437 19.74 -15.85 -2.52
N ALA A 438 18.77 -14.93 -2.68
CA ALA A 438 17.56 -15.20 -3.45
C ALA A 438 17.81 -15.60 -4.91
N ILE A 439 18.96 -15.21 -5.47
CA ILE A 439 19.38 -15.57 -6.84
C ILE A 439 20.37 -16.73 -6.82
N ALA A 440 21.38 -16.71 -5.94
CA ALA A 440 22.45 -17.71 -5.93
C ALA A 440 22.05 -19.04 -5.27
N ASP A 441 21.16 -19.00 -4.28
CA ASP A 441 20.63 -20.17 -3.56
C ASP A 441 19.13 -19.98 -3.24
N PRO A 442 18.26 -20.08 -4.27
CA PRO A 442 16.83 -19.79 -4.12
C PRO A 442 16.13 -20.75 -3.14
N ILE A 443 16.61 -21.99 -3.01
CA ILE A 443 16.04 -22.99 -2.09
C ILE A 443 16.28 -22.56 -0.66
N ARG A 444 17.53 -22.24 -0.28
CA ARG A 444 17.84 -21.78 1.08
C ARG A 444 17.16 -20.46 1.39
N PHE A 445 17.08 -19.54 0.43
CA PHE A 445 16.33 -18.30 0.61
C PHE A 445 14.86 -18.61 0.92
N HIS A 446 14.22 -19.45 0.10
CA HIS A 446 12.83 -19.87 0.28
C HIS A 446 12.60 -20.52 1.65
N ASP A 447 13.47 -21.43 2.09
CA ASP A 447 13.33 -22.12 3.38
C ASP A 447 13.36 -21.15 4.58
N VAL A 448 14.13 -20.07 4.47
CA VAL A 448 14.28 -19.06 5.53
C VAL A 448 13.15 -18.03 5.52
N VAL A 449 12.66 -17.64 4.34
CA VAL A 449 11.60 -16.63 4.20
C VAL A 449 10.20 -17.22 4.16
N SER A 450 10.08 -18.53 4.03
CA SER A 450 8.80 -19.23 4.12
C SER A 450 8.13 -18.91 5.46
N PRO A 451 6.87 -18.43 5.45
CA PRO A 451 6.19 -18.10 6.68
C PRO A 451 6.04 -19.37 7.53
N VAL A 452 6.58 -19.33 8.75
CA VAL A 452 6.20 -20.29 9.79
C VAL A 452 4.72 -20.06 10.07
N PRO A 453 3.82 -21.05 9.97
CA PRO A 453 2.41 -20.85 10.23
C PRO A 453 2.20 -20.29 11.65
N ASP A 454 1.86 -19.00 11.76
CA ASP A 454 1.70 -18.27 13.03
C ASP A 454 0.58 -18.84 13.92
N ARG A 455 -0.32 -19.62 13.32
CA ARG A 455 -1.25 -20.50 14.04
C ARG A 455 -0.83 -21.93 13.79
N HIS A 456 -0.23 -22.56 14.80
CA HIS A 456 -0.50 -23.98 14.97
C HIS A 456 -2.01 -24.09 15.20
N PRO A 457 -2.81 -24.65 14.28
CA PRO A 457 -4.20 -24.92 14.58
C PRO A 457 -4.23 -25.72 15.88
N THR A 458 -5.09 -25.35 16.81
CA THR A 458 -5.33 -26.19 18.00
C THR A 458 -5.56 -27.61 17.48
N PRO A 459 -4.75 -28.61 17.89
CA PRO A 459 -4.87 -29.95 17.33
C PRO A 459 -6.31 -30.42 17.53
N LEU A 460 -7.02 -30.66 16.43
CA LEU A 460 -8.39 -31.13 16.51
C LEU A 460 -8.36 -32.55 17.09
N PRO A 461 -9.07 -32.84 18.20
CA PRO A 461 -9.17 -34.20 18.68
C PRO A 461 -9.79 -35.09 17.60
N ALA A 462 -9.15 -36.21 17.26
CA ALA A 462 -9.59 -37.11 16.17
C ALA A 462 -11.08 -37.49 16.26
N ARG A 463 -11.63 -37.55 17.47
CA ARG A 463 -13.04 -37.82 17.79
C ARG A 463 -14.05 -36.72 17.41
N VAL A 464 -13.62 -35.57 16.91
CA VAL A 464 -14.54 -34.47 16.53
C VAL A 464 -15.08 -34.67 15.11
N LEU A 465 -14.28 -35.21 14.20
CA LEU A 465 -14.65 -35.52 12.81
C LEU A 465 -14.66 -37.03 12.53
N ASP A 466 -14.90 -37.84 13.56
CA ASP A 466 -14.92 -39.30 13.43
C ASP A 466 -16.04 -39.73 12.47
N GLY A 467 -15.68 -40.49 11.44
CA GLY A 467 -16.57 -40.87 10.33
C GLY A 467 -16.73 -39.84 9.20
N ALA A 468 -16.06 -38.68 9.25
CA ALA A 468 -16.03 -37.75 8.12
C ALA A 468 -15.15 -38.29 6.98
N THR A 469 -15.65 -38.25 5.74
CA THR A 469 -14.96 -38.81 4.57
C THR A 469 -14.28 -37.76 3.68
N PHE A 470 -14.25 -36.49 4.11
CA PHE A 470 -13.70 -35.40 3.30
C PHE A 470 -12.17 -35.43 3.30
N SER A 471 -11.58 -35.33 2.11
CA SER A 471 -10.13 -35.23 1.88
C SER A 471 -9.79 -33.98 1.06
N GLY A 472 -8.49 -33.68 0.96
CA GLY A 472 -7.99 -32.53 0.22
C GLY A 472 -8.47 -31.20 0.81
N HIS A 473 -8.67 -30.18 -0.03
CA HIS A 473 -8.96 -28.82 0.40
C HIS A 473 -10.20 -28.70 1.31
N VAL A 474 -11.27 -29.45 1.01
CA VAL A 474 -12.49 -29.46 1.82
C VAL A 474 -12.23 -30.07 3.19
N GLY A 475 -11.51 -31.19 3.25
CA GLY A 475 -11.10 -31.80 4.52
C GLY A 475 -10.23 -30.87 5.37
N ASP A 476 -9.30 -30.16 4.74
CA ASP A 476 -8.44 -29.18 5.42
C ASP A 476 -9.25 -28.01 6.00
N LEU A 477 -10.22 -27.50 5.25
CA LEU A 477 -11.10 -26.42 5.68
C LEU A 477 -11.97 -26.84 6.86
N ILE A 478 -12.60 -28.01 6.77
CA ILE A 478 -13.44 -28.58 7.84
C ILE A 478 -12.61 -28.78 9.10
N THR A 479 -11.41 -29.34 8.98
CA THR A 479 -10.51 -29.58 10.10
C THR A 479 -10.15 -28.29 10.82
N ARG A 480 -9.82 -27.23 10.07
CA ARG A 480 -9.53 -25.90 10.64
C ARG A 480 -10.75 -25.30 11.33
N ARG A 481 -11.92 -25.26 10.68
CA ARG A 481 -13.14 -24.67 11.27
C ARG A 481 -13.61 -25.44 12.49
N ALA A 482 -13.50 -26.77 12.49
CA ALA A 482 -13.77 -27.56 13.68
C ALA A 482 -12.81 -27.21 14.83
N ALA A 483 -11.51 -27.05 14.55
CA ALA A 483 -10.54 -26.63 15.56
C ALA A 483 -10.85 -25.23 16.10
N ASP A 484 -11.23 -24.29 15.23
CA ASP A 484 -11.66 -22.94 15.63
C ASP A 484 -12.87 -22.99 16.57
N LEU A 485 -13.87 -23.84 16.30
CA LEU A 485 -15.04 -24.03 17.16
C LEU A 485 -14.70 -24.69 18.51
N VAL A 486 -13.73 -25.61 18.53
CA VAL A 486 -13.21 -26.17 19.78
C VAL A 486 -12.55 -25.08 20.61
N ALA A 487 -11.67 -24.28 20.00
CA ALA A 487 -10.96 -23.20 20.66
C ALA A 487 -11.90 -22.08 21.14
N PHE A 488 -12.96 -21.79 20.37
CA PHE A 488 -13.97 -20.81 20.73
C PHE A 488 -14.78 -21.22 21.97
N GLN A 489 -15.20 -22.48 22.06
CA GLN A 489 -16.04 -22.91 23.17
C GLN A 489 -15.82 -24.35 23.61
N SER A 490 -16.02 -25.36 22.74
CA SER A 490 -15.86 -26.77 23.11
C SER A 490 -15.97 -27.73 21.93
N GLU A 491 -15.49 -28.97 22.12
CA GLU A 491 -15.76 -30.09 21.18
C GLU A 491 -17.24 -30.32 20.91
N LYS A 492 -18.12 -30.07 21.90
CA LYS A 492 -19.56 -30.21 21.72
C LYS A 492 -20.10 -29.24 20.65
N VAL A 493 -19.50 -28.06 20.55
CA VAL A 493 -19.88 -27.04 19.57
C VAL A 493 -19.30 -27.39 18.21
N ALA A 494 -18.05 -27.84 18.14
CA ALA A 494 -17.47 -28.35 16.90
C ALA A 494 -18.27 -29.53 16.31
N ARG A 495 -18.79 -30.44 17.15
CA ARG A 495 -19.68 -31.54 16.73
C ARG A 495 -21.08 -31.12 16.28
N ARG A 496 -21.46 -29.84 16.46
CA ARG A 496 -22.69 -29.29 15.83
C ARG A 496 -22.47 -28.95 14.37
N PHE A 497 -21.23 -28.89 13.90
CA PHE A 497 -20.90 -28.80 12.49
C PHE A 497 -21.38 -30.10 11.81
N ARG A 498 -22.54 -30.05 11.14
CA ARG A 498 -23.07 -31.15 10.34
C ARG A 498 -22.40 -31.16 8.99
N LEU A 499 -22.14 -32.36 8.50
CA LEU A 499 -21.43 -32.59 7.26
C LEU A 499 -22.14 -33.72 6.52
N LEU A 500 -22.07 -33.72 5.19
CA LEU A 500 -22.49 -34.90 4.41
C LEU A 500 -21.79 -36.16 4.96
N GLY A 501 -22.54 -37.24 5.12
CA GLY A 501 -22.05 -38.47 5.72
C GLY A 501 -22.00 -38.53 7.26
N ASP A 502 -22.23 -37.44 8.01
CA ASP A 502 -22.17 -37.52 9.48
C ASP A 502 -23.31 -38.39 10.06
N ARG A 503 -23.06 -39.08 11.18
CA ARG A 503 -24.03 -40.05 11.76
C ARG A 503 -25.41 -39.44 12.06
N SER A 504 -25.46 -38.18 12.49
CA SER A 504 -26.73 -37.50 12.76
C SER A 504 -27.44 -37.17 11.45
N LEU A 505 -26.69 -36.72 10.44
CA LEU A 505 -27.24 -36.45 9.12
C LEU A 505 -27.74 -37.74 8.45
N GLN A 506 -26.99 -38.83 8.51
CA GLN A 506 -27.36 -40.14 7.97
C GLN A 506 -28.72 -40.63 8.49
N ASP A 507 -28.96 -40.48 9.80
CA ASP A 507 -30.27 -40.82 10.40
C ASP A 507 -31.41 -39.96 9.84
N HIS A 508 -31.18 -38.65 9.61
CA HIS A 508 -32.18 -37.78 8.98
C HIS A 508 -32.36 -38.09 7.50
N ALA A 509 -31.27 -38.36 6.79
CA ALA A 509 -31.26 -38.71 5.37
C ALA A 509 -32.00 -40.02 5.12
N TRP A 510 -31.83 -41.04 5.96
CA TRP A 510 -32.61 -42.28 5.87
C TRP A 510 -34.10 -42.06 6.05
N ARG A 511 -34.52 -41.16 6.95
CA ARG A 511 -35.94 -40.81 7.10
C ARG A 511 -36.50 -40.12 5.86
N ILE A 512 -35.71 -39.25 5.23
CA ILE A 512 -36.09 -38.56 3.99
C ILE A 512 -36.14 -39.55 2.82
N ALA A 513 -35.11 -40.38 2.65
CA ALA A 513 -35.03 -41.42 1.64
C ALA A 513 -36.20 -42.40 1.75
N ALA A 514 -36.55 -42.85 2.96
CA ALA A 514 -37.71 -43.72 3.19
C ALA A 514 -39.04 -43.06 2.80
N LYS A 515 -39.21 -41.76 3.07
CA LYS A 515 -40.41 -41.00 2.66
C LYS A 515 -40.50 -40.82 1.14
N LEU A 516 -39.35 -40.66 0.48
CA LEU A 516 -39.26 -40.50 -0.97
C LEU A 516 -39.15 -41.83 -1.72
N ASN A 517 -39.12 -42.96 -1.00
CA ASN A 517 -38.88 -44.30 -1.53
C ASN A 517 -37.59 -44.40 -2.37
N TRP A 518 -36.51 -43.77 -1.87
CA TRP A 518 -35.18 -43.81 -2.49
C TRP A 518 -34.36 -44.99 -1.96
N PRO A 519 -33.53 -45.63 -2.80
CA PRO A 519 -32.76 -46.82 -2.44
C PRO A 519 -31.54 -46.51 -1.57
N ASP A 520 -31.09 -45.26 -1.54
CA ASP A 520 -29.93 -44.78 -0.81
C ASP A 520 -30.16 -43.38 -0.22
N THR A 521 -29.19 -42.90 0.56
CA THR A 521 -29.24 -41.59 1.21
C THR A 521 -28.58 -40.48 0.41
N TYR A 522 -27.94 -40.76 -0.73
CA TYR A 522 -26.99 -39.84 -1.37
C TYR A 522 -27.63 -38.49 -1.69
N GLN A 523 -28.78 -38.50 -2.36
CA GLN A 523 -29.54 -37.28 -2.64
C GLN A 523 -30.28 -36.74 -1.41
N ALA A 524 -30.70 -37.63 -0.49
CA ALA A 524 -31.44 -37.27 0.71
C ALA A 524 -30.58 -36.51 1.73
N GLU A 525 -29.27 -36.73 1.73
CA GLU A 525 -28.31 -36.04 2.59
C GLU A 525 -28.26 -34.54 2.30
N TYR A 526 -28.37 -34.12 1.04
CA TYR A 526 -28.44 -32.69 0.69
C TYR A 526 -29.69 -32.04 1.28
N ILE A 527 -30.84 -32.71 1.20
CA ILE A 527 -32.10 -32.23 1.77
C ILE A 527 -32.01 -32.19 3.30
N ALA A 528 -31.50 -33.25 3.92
CA ALA A 528 -31.30 -33.34 5.37
C ALA A 528 -30.37 -32.22 5.88
N LEU A 529 -29.30 -31.93 5.13
CA LEU A 529 -28.34 -30.91 5.49
C LEU A 529 -28.98 -29.53 5.44
N THR A 530 -29.74 -29.25 4.36
CA THR A 530 -30.51 -28.00 4.27
C THR A 530 -31.49 -27.86 5.43
N GLN A 531 -32.27 -28.90 5.76
CA GLN A 531 -33.21 -28.84 6.89
C GLN A 531 -32.56 -28.48 8.22
N LEU A 532 -31.31 -28.90 8.42
CA LEU A 532 -30.61 -28.72 9.69
C LEU A 532 -29.78 -27.44 9.75
N GLN A 533 -29.34 -26.89 8.60
CA GLN A 533 -28.29 -25.86 8.57
C GLN A 533 -28.46 -24.74 7.53
N ALA A 534 -29.48 -24.76 6.66
CA ALA A 534 -29.63 -23.74 5.63
C ALA A 534 -31.10 -23.35 5.40
N ASP A 535 -31.30 -22.18 4.79
CA ASP A 535 -32.64 -21.65 4.53
C ASP A 535 -33.27 -22.25 3.26
N ALA A 536 -32.46 -22.66 2.28
CA ALA A 536 -32.91 -23.22 1.02
C ALA A 536 -31.88 -24.17 0.38
N LEU A 537 -32.36 -25.12 -0.44
CA LEU A 537 -31.54 -25.97 -1.29
C LEU A 537 -31.48 -25.35 -2.70
N ALA A 538 -30.29 -25.01 -3.16
CA ALA A 538 -30.09 -24.58 -4.54
C ALA A 538 -29.55 -25.72 -5.40
N THR A 539 -30.26 -26.07 -6.46
CA THR A 539 -29.85 -27.16 -7.36
C THR A 539 -30.31 -26.92 -8.80
N ALA A 540 -29.47 -27.32 -9.75
CA ALA A 540 -29.82 -27.37 -11.17
C ALA A 540 -30.55 -28.67 -11.54
N ASP A 541 -30.58 -29.67 -10.66
CA ASP A 541 -31.27 -30.94 -10.87
C ASP A 541 -32.78 -30.76 -10.60
N PRO A 542 -33.64 -30.86 -11.63
CA PRO A 542 -35.08 -30.66 -11.47
C PRO A 542 -35.74 -31.77 -10.63
N GLN A 543 -35.21 -32.99 -10.64
CA GLN A 543 -35.77 -34.10 -9.86
C GLN A 543 -35.45 -33.92 -8.37
N LEU A 544 -34.20 -33.56 -8.05
CA LEU A 544 -33.82 -33.24 -6.68
C LEU A 544 -34.57 -32.00 -6.17
N ALA A 545 -34.73 -30.95 -6.99
CA ALA A 545 -35.50 -29.78 -6.63
C ALA A 545 -36.96 -30.12 -6.31
N ALA A 546 -37.61 -30.94 -7.15
CA ALA A 546 -38.99 -31.36 -6.93
C ALA A 546 -39.14 -32.17 -5.64
N ALA A 547 -38.24 -33.11 -5.38
CA ALA A 547 -38.22 -33.90 -4.16
C ALA A 547 -37.98 -33.02 -2.91
N ALA A 548 -37.00 -32.11 -2.98
CA ALA A 548 -36.61 -31.23 -1.88
C ALA A 548 -37.70 -30.24 -1.46
N ARG A 549 -38.54 -29.76 -2.39
CA ARG A 549 -39.65 -28.82 -2.10
C ARG A 549 -40.63 -29.32 -1.05
N THR A 550 -40.70 -30.63 -0.84
CA THR A 550 -41.53 -31.26 0.21
C THR A 550 -40.96 -31.02 1.62
N PHE A 551 -39.68 -30.69 1.72
CA PHE A 551 -38.92 -30.64 2.97
C PHE A 551 -38.30 -29.28 3.27
N VAL A 552 -37.85 -28.58 2.23
CA VAL A 552 -37.13 -27.30 2.30
C VAL A 552 -37.48 -26.42 1.09
N PRO A 553 -37.35 -25.10 1.18
CA PRO A 553 -37.38 -24.24 0.00
C PRO A 553 -36.32 -24.69 -1.01
N ALA A 554 -36.69 -24.83 -2.28
CA ALA A 554 -35.76 -25.16 -3.35
C ALA A 554 -35.72 -24.04 -4.38
N VAL A 555 -34.52 -23.54 -4.65
CA VAL A 555 -34.27 -22.42 -5.57
C VAL A 555 -33.35 -22.86 -6.71
N THR A 556 -33.36 -22.12 -7.81
CA THR A 556 -32.39 -22.36 -8.88
C THR A 556 -31.06 -21.69 -8.51
N PRO A 557 -29.91 -22.17 -9.01
CA PRO A 557 -28.63 -21.48 -8.82
C PRO A 557 -28.64 -20.04 -9.32
N ALA A 558 -29.45 -19.74 -10.35
CA ALA A 558 -29.63 -18.37 -10.86
C ALA A 558 -30.32 -17.45 -9.85
N ASP A 559 -31.17 -17.98 -8.98
CA ASP A 559 -31.84 -17.18 -7.94
C ASP A 559 -30.89 -16.73 -6.83
N ILE A 560 -29.79 -17.46 -6.58
CA ILE A 560 -28.73 -17.04 -5.63
C ILE A 560 -27.93 -15.85 -6.17
N LEU A 561 -27.75 -15.79 -7.49
CA LEU A 561 -26.94 -14.77 -8.15
C LEU A 561 -27.72 -13.47 -8.44
N ARG A 562 -29.00 -13.41 -8.07
CA ARG A 562 -29.80 -12.19 -8.18
C ARG A 562 -29.52 -11.28 -6.97
N PRO A 563 -29.21 -10.00 -7.20
CA PRO A 563 -28.85 -9.05 -6.14
C PRO A 563 -29.99 -8.76 -5.17
#